data_AF-A0A4W5KQW9-F1
#
_entry.id   AF-A0A4W5KQW9-F1
#
_cell.length_a   1.000
_cell.length_b   1.000
_cell.length_c   1.000
_cell.angle_alpha   90.00
_cell.angle_beta   90.00
_cell.angle_gamma   90.00
#
_symmetry.space_group_name_H-M   'P 1'
#
loop_
_entity.id
_entity.type
_entity.pdbx_description
1 polymer ?
#
loop_
_entity_poly.entity_id
_entity_poly.type
_entity_poly.pdbx_seq_one_letter_code
_entity_poly.pdbx_strand_id
1 'polypeptide(L)'
;MEIVPGKIITEIRQYFYREEADEDYSYSVITRVPQSFPRGRLCYRLEQSYSLGPLVVNTEAVLRTKTSLKNNRTLFTDDNGYQMMKRPSRMFVNDTVARNYYPMVRTAYIEDDSSRLVLLSERAHGASSQSEGELEVSVCILYEMRTLTHTHTTSTPCICPR
;
A
#
# COMPACT_ATOMS: atom_id res chain seq x y z
N MET A 1 -15.24 -12.20 -5.21
CA MET A 1 -15.37 -11.43 -3.96
C MET A 1 -16.33 -12.18 -3.05
N GLU A 2 -15.96 -12.36 -1.80
CA GLU A 2 -16.76 -13.03 -0.78
C GLU A 2 -16.99 -12.07 0.39
N ILE A 3 -18.21 -12.00 0.91
CA ILE A 3 -18.56 -11.19 2.09
C ILE A 3 -18.96 -12.15 3.20
N VAL A 4 -18.23 -12.13 4.30
CA VAL A 4 -18.48 -12.96 5.49
C VAL A 4 -19.00 -12.06 6.61
N PRO A 5 -20.33 -11.94 6.79
CA PRO A 5 -20.89 -11.11 7.83
C PRO A 5 -20.65 -11.74 9.21
N GLY A 6 -20.24 -10.92 10.17
CA GLY A 6 -20.10 -11.33 11.56
C GLY A 6 -20.79 -10.35 12.50
N LYS A 7 -21.02 -10.78 13.74
CA LYS A 7 -21.70 -9.98 14.79
C LYS A 7 -20.89 -8.76 15.26
N ILE A 8 -19.56 -8.79 15.06
CA ILE A 8 -18.63 -7.77 15.55
C ILE A 8 -17.84 -7.19 14.38
N ILE A 9 -17.40 -8.04 13.46
CA ILE A 9 -16.63 -7.69 12.28
C ILE A 9 -17.25 -8.39 11.08
N THR A 10 -17.37 -7.67 9.96
CA THR A 10 -17.64 -8.24 8.65
C THR A 10 -16.33 -8.30 7.87
N GLU A 11 -16.02 -9.45 7.28
CA GLU A 11 -14.87 -9.58 6.38
C GLU A 11 -15.33 -9.47 4.93
N ILE A 12 -14.56 -8.74 4.13
CA ILE A 12 -14.70 -8.68 2.67
C ILE A 12 -13.41 -9.24 2.10
N ARG A 13 -13.51 -10.41 1.46
CA ARG A 13 -12.39 -11.13 0.88
C ARG A 13 -12.38 -10.93 -0.63
N GLN A 14 -11.28 -10.35 -1.11
CA GLN A 14 -11.07 -10.05 -2.52
C GLN A 14 -9.88 -10.87 -2.99
N TYR A 15 -10.04 -11.54 -4.12
CA TYR A 15 -9.04 -12.37 -4.77
C TYR A 15 -8.80 -11.79 -6.16
N PHE A 16 -7.53 -11.59 -6.50
CA PHE A 16 -7.10 -10.99 -7.75
C PHE A 16 -6.18 -11.97 -8.47
N TYR A 17 -6.59 -12.28 -9.70
CA TYR A 17 -5.90 -13.16 -10.62
C TYR A 17 -5.06 -12.31 -11.58
N ARG A 18 -3.96 -12.86 -12.06
CA ARG A 18 -3.09 -12.12 -12.98
C ARG A 18 -3.64 -12.22 -14.40
N GLU A 19 -3.97 -13.44 -14.82
CA GLU A 19 -4.62 -13.74 -16.10
C GLU A 19 -6.00 -14.36 -15.85
N GLU A 20 -6.88 -14.28 -16.84
CA GLU A 20 -8.23 -14.86 -16.76
C GLU A 20 -8.21 -16.40 -16.62
N ALA A 21 -7.16 -17.04 -17.15
CA ALA A 21 -7.00 -18.49 -17.13
C ALA A 21 -6.34 -19.04 -15.85
N ASP A 22 -5.92 -18.18 -14.92
CA ASP A 22 -5.27 -18.61 -13.69
C ASP A 22 -6.27 -19.27 -12.73
N GLU A 23 -5.97 -20.49 -12.27
CA GLU A 23 -6.79 -21.18 -11.25
C GLU A 23 -6.56 -20.60 -9.84
N ASP A 24 -5.35 -20.13 -9.58
CA ASP A 24 -4.93 -19.58 -8.29
C ASP A 24 -4.78 -18.06 -8.33
N TYR A 25 -5.22 -17.39 -7.26
CA TYR A 25 -5.07 -15.94 -7.14
C TYR A 25 -3.62 -15.56 -6.82
N SER A 26 -3.11 -14.53 -7.48
CA SER A 26 -1.78 -13.96 -7.22
C SER A 26 -1.79 -12.93 -6.09
N TYR A 27 -2.93 -12.29 -5.84
CA TYR A 27 -3.07 -11.30 -4.79
C TYR A 27 -4.40 -11.52 -4.07
N SER A 28 -4.42 -11.37 -2.75
CA SER A 28 -5.66 -11.32 -1.99
C SER A 28 -5.63 -10.20 -0.96
N VAL A 29 -6.81 -9.60 -0.76
CA VAL A 29 -7.02 -8.53 0.20
C VAL A 29 -8.22 -8.90 1.05
N ILE A 30 -8.00 -8.99 2.36
CA ILE A 30 -9.06 -9.20 3.34
C ILE A 30 -9.27 -7.88 4.05
N THR A 31 -10.42 -7.25 3.81
CA THR A 31 -10.83 -6.03 4.49
C THR A 31 -11.76 -6.36 5.64
N ARG A 32 -11.38 -6.02 6.87
CA ARG A 32 -12.20 -6.18 8.07
C ARG A 32 -12.88 -4.87 8.40
N VAL A 33 -14.21 -4.91 8.41
CA VAL A 33 -15.08 -3.76 8.70
C VAL A 33 -15.70 -3.97 10.08
N PRO A 34 -15.35 -3.15 11.09
CA PRO A 34 -15.99 -3.25 12.40
C PRO A 34 -17.45 -2.83 12.31
N GLN A 35 -18.34 -3.62 12.91
CA GLN A 35 -19.76 -3.33 12.94
C GLN A 35 -20.05 -2.19 13.93
N SER A 36 -20.96 -1.29 13.56
CA SER A 36 -21.41 -0.21 14.44
C SER A 36 -22.22 -0.79 15.60
N PHE A 37 -21.87 -0.45 16.83
CA PHE A 37 -22.64 -0.83 18.01
C PHE A 37 -23.78 0.17 18.26
N PRO A 38 -24.81 -0.19 19.06
CA PRO A 38 -25.89 0.72 19.44
C PRO A 38 -25.42 2.00 20.15
N ARG A 39 -24.24 1.97 20.76
CA ARG A 39 -23.59 3.14 21.40
C ARG A 39 -22.71 3.97 20.44
N GLY A 40 -22.78 3.71 19.14
CA GLY A 40 -21.99 4.37 18.10
C GLY A 40 -20.84 3.51 17.54
N ARG A 41 -20.12 4.05 16.55
CA ARG A 41 -18.91 3.43 15.99
C ARG A 41 -17.74 3.67 16.93
N LEU A 42 -17.05 2.61 17.33
CA LEU A 42 -15.86 2.71 18.17
C LEU A 42 -14.65 3.29 17.40
N CYS A 43 -14.55 3.06 16.09
CA CYS A 43 -13.62 3.76 15.19
C CYS A 43 -14.06 3.68 13.72
N TYR A 44 -13.58 4.60 12.88
CA TYR A 44 -13.73 4.58 11.42
C TYR A 44 -12.54 3.91 10.72
N ARG A 45 -11.94 2.90 11.34
CA ARG A 45 -10.78 2.19 10.79
C ARG A 45 -11.25 0.98 9.99
N LEU A 46 -10.73 0.86 8.78
CA LEU A 46 -10.71 -0.39 8.04
C LEU A 46 -9.36 -1.05 8.28
N GLU A 47 -9.37 -2.33 8.58
CA GLU A 47 -8.15 -3.14 8.61
C GLU A 47 -8.07 -3.92 7.32
N GLN A 48 -6.89 -3.93 6.70
CA GLN A 48 -6.66 -4.65 5.45
C GLN A 48 -5.44 -5.54 5.62
N SER A 49 -5.63 -6.83 5.41
CA SER A 49 -4.54 -7.80 5.32
C SER A 49 -4.32 -8.18 3.86
N TYR A 50 -3.06 -8.14 3.43
CA TYR A 50 -2.67 -8.45 2.05
C TYR A 50 -1.89 -9.76 2.03
N SER A 51 -2.15 -10.61 1.05
CA SER A 51 -1.32 -11.76 0.75
C SER A 51 -0.94 -11.72 -0.73
N LEU A 52 0.35 -11.85 -0.98
CA LEU A 52 0.95 -11.84 -2.30
C LEU A 52 1.46 -13.26 -2.58
N GLY A 53 0.97 -13.86 -3.65
CA GLY A 53 1.43 -15.14 -4.19
C GLY A 53 2.78 -15.00 -4.90
N PRO A 54 3.22 -16.02 -5.66
CA PRO A 54 4.47 -15.95 -6.40
C PRO A 54 4.43 -14.78 -7.39
N LEU A 55 5.16 -13.70 -7.07
CA LEU A 55 5.35 -12.60 -7.99
C LEU A 55 6.32 -13.01 -9.09
N VAL A 56 6.16 -12.43 -10.28
CA VAL A 56 7.15 -12.57 -11.35
C VAL A 56 8.34 -11.66 -11.06
N VAL A 57 9.55 -12.14 -11.36
CA VAL A 57 10.78 -11.37 -11.18
C VAL A 57 10.68 -10.02 -11.90
N ASN A 58 11.22 -8.97 -11.27
CA ASN A 58 11.15 -7.57 -11.73
C ASN A 58 9.73 -6.98 -11.72
N THR A 59 8.94 -7.35 -10.71
CA THR A 59 7.60 -6.80 -10.47
C THR A 59 7.55 -6.09 -9.12
N GLU A 60 6.92 -4.92 -9.09
CA GLU A 60 6.57 -4.20 -7.86
C GLU A 60 5.04 -4.17 -7.71
N ALA A 61 4.56 -4.62 -6.55
CA ALA A 61 3.15 -4.62 -6.20
C ALA A 61 2.84 -3.38 -5.36
N VAL A 62 1.87 -2.58 -5.83
CA VAL A 62 1.46 -1.32 -5.20
C VAL A 62 -0.01 -1.40 -4.82
N LEU A 63 -0.33 -1.01 -3.59
CA LEU A 63 -1.69 -0.73 -3.18
C LEU A 63 -1.99 0.73 -3.46
N ARG A 64 -2.93 1.01 -4.37
CA ARG A 64 -3.39 2.36 -4.68
C ARG A 64 -4.81 2.57 -4.17
N THR A 65 -4.99 3.58 -3.32
CA THR A 65 -6.30 4.07 -2.90
C THR A 65 -6.61 5.36 -3.64
N LYS A 66 -7.76 5.40 -4.32
CA LYS A 66 -8.23 6.56 -5.06
C LYS A 66 -9.47 7.13 -4.40
N THR A 67 -9.48 8.45 -4.21
CA THR A 67 -10.56 9.19 -3.57
C THR A 67 -10.87 10.46 -4.35
N SER A 68 -11.96 11.15 -3.99
CA SER A 68 -12.30 12.47 -4.52
C SER A 68 -11.62 13.63 -3.78
N LEU A 69 -10.75 13.34 -2.79
CA LEU A 69 -10.05 14.34 -1.97
C LEU A 69 -9.25 15.31 -2.84
N LYS A 70 -9.26 16.59 -2.45
CA LYS A 70 -8.48 17.64 -3.11
C LYS A 70 -7.19 17.96 -2.36
N ASN A 71 -6.21 17.07 -2.48
CA ASN A 71 -4.93 17.17 -1.76
C ASN A 71 -3.85 17.99 -2.48
N ASN A 72 -4.13 18.63 -3.61
CA ASN A 72 -3.16 19.38 -4.43
C ASN A 72 -1.89 18.56 -4.70
N ARG A 73 -2.06 17.26 -5.01
CA ARG A 73 -0.98 16.27 -5.19
C ARG A 73 0.07 16.29 -4.07
N THR A 74 -0.36 16.56 -2.84
CA THR A 74 0.51 16.59 -1.66
C THR A 74 0.27 15.36 -0.81
N LEU A 75 1.35 14.63 -0.53
CA LEU A 75 1.39 13.54 0.44
C LEU A 75 2.00 14.04 1.75
N PHE A 76 1.60 13.45 2.87
CA PHE A 76 2.32 13.58 4.14
C PHE A 76 2.81 12.21 4.58
N THR A 77 4.10 12.11 4.91
CA THR A 77 4.75 10.88 5.38
C THR A 77 5.46 11.14 6.68
N ASP A 78 5.47 10.16 7.59
CA ASP A 78 6.27 10.26 8.79
C ASP A 78 7.78 10.19 8.49
N ASP A 79 8.57 10.89 9.29
CA ASP A 79 10.01 10.73 9.38
C ASP A 79 10.31 9.89 10.63
N ASN A 80 10.65 8.62 10.40
CA ASN A 80 10.98 7.65 11.45
C ASN A 80 9.91 7.51 12.55
N GLY A 81 8.63 7.63 12.18
CA GLY A 81 7.49 7.52 13.09
C GLY A 81 7.28 8.73 14.01
N TYR A 82 7.99 9.84 13.79
CA TYR A 82 7.94 11.01 14.66
C TYR A 82 7.31 12.23 13.99
N GLN A 83 8.05 12.93 13.12
CA GLN A 83 7.58 14.17 12.51
C GLN A 83 6.89 13.90 11.17
N MET A 84 5.74 14.54 10.92
CA MET A 84 5.08 14.47 9.61
C MET A 84 5.73 15.46 8.64
N MET A 85 6.12 14.96 7.47
CA MET A 85 6.79 15.71 6.42
C MET A 85 5.85 15.92 5.22
N LYS A 86 5.73 17.17 4.77
CA LYS A 86 4.96 17.54 3.56
C LYS A 86 5.76 17.18 2.30
N ARG A 87 5.16 16.40 1.41
CA ARG A 87 5.74 15.88 0.18
C ARG A 87 4.87 16.28 -1.04
N PRO A 88 5.07 17.49 -1.60
CA PRO A 88 4.38 17.87 -2.83
C PRO A 88 4.95 17.07 -4.01
N SER A 89 4.07 16.53 -4.85
CA SER A 89 4.46 15.85 -6.08
C SER A 89 5.22 16.80 -7.01
N ARG A 90 6.30 16.32 -7.62
CA ARG A 90 7.17 17.09 -8.51
C ARG A 90 7.29 16.40 -9.86
N MET A 91 7.33 17.19 -10.92
CA MET A 91 7.65 16.69 -12.25
C MET A 91 9.17 16.67 -12.44
N PHE A 92 9.70 15.55 -12.92
CA PHE A 92 11.12 15.36 -13.21
C PHE A 92 11.30 14.97 -14.69
N VAL A 93 12.44 15.34 -15.28
CA VAL A 93 12.75 14.98 -16.68
C VAL A 93 12.76 13.46 -16.86
N ASN A 94 13.36 12.75 -15.90
CA ASN A 94 13.42 11.29 -15.86
C ASN A 94 12.85 10.78 -14.53
N ASP A 95 12.22 9.60 -14.57
CA ASP A 95 11.78 8.83 -13.38
C ASP A 95 10.84 9.59 -12.44
N THR A 96 9.90 10.36 -13.00
CA THR A 96 8.95 11.15 -12.21
C THR A 96 8.23 10.32 -11.16
N VAL A 97 7.76 9.11 -11.51
CA VAL A 97 7.05 8.23 -10.58
C VAL A 97 7.95 7.85 -9.41
N ALA A 98 9.12 7.25 -9.70
CA ALA A 98 10.04 6.75 -8.68
C ALA A 98 10.57 7.86 -7.76
N ARG A 99 10.83 9.07 -8.30
CA ARG A 99 11.33 10.21 -7.52
C ARG A 99 10.29 10.83 -6.59
N ASN A 100 9.01 10.49 -6.74
CA ASN A 100 7.93 10.89 -5.86
C ASN A 100 7.56 9.81 -4.83
N TYR A 101 8.33 8.72 -4.73
CA TYR A 101 8.20 7.77 -3.62
C TYR A 101 9.02 8.23 -2.42
N TYR A 102 8.39 8.21 -1.25
CA TYR A 102 8.99 8.60 0.03
C TYR A 102 8.87 7.46 1.04
N PRO A 103 9.82 7.31 1.97
CA PRO A 103 9.68 6.34 3.04
C PRO A 103 8.50 6.70 3.94
N MET A 104 7.71 5.68 4.28
CA MET A 104 6.68 5.70 5.31
C MET A 104 7.05 4.60 6.32
N VAL A 105 7.33 4.95 7.57
CA VAL A 105 7.65 3.94 8.60
C VAL A 105 6.39 3.48 9.32
N ARG A 106 5.43 4.39 9.52
CA ARG A 106 4.20 4.09 10.27
C ARG A 106 2.95 4.68 9.66
N THR A 107 3.03 5.90 9.12
CA THR A 107 1.86 6.69 8.76
C THR A 107 2.10 7.52 7.52
N ALA A 108 1.19 7.42 6.57
CA ALA A 108 1.04 8.43 5.54
C ALA A 108 -0.41 8.89 5.45
N TYR A 109 -0.62 10.12 4.98
CA TYR A 109 -1.97 10.61 4.74
C TYR A 109 -2.01 11.62 3.59
N ILE A 110 -3.21 11.73 3.02
CA ILE A 110 -3.62 12.82 2.15
C ILE A 110 -4.84 13.50 2.77
N GLU A 111 -4.99 14.80 2.55
CA GLU A 111 -6.08 15.57 3.12
C GLU A 111 -6.50 16.72 2.21
N ASP A 112 -7.75 17.13 2.36
CA ASP A 112 -8.27 18.42 1.92
C ASP A 112 -8.81 19.21 3.12
N ASP A 113 -9.49 20.32 2.85
CA ASP A 113 -10.03 21.20 3.89
C ASP A 113 -11.11 20.53 4.76
N SER A 114 -11.69 19.41 4.30
CA SER A 114 -12.86 18.76 4.92
C SER A 114 -12.56 17.40 5.51
N SER A 115 -11.61 16.66 4.92
CA SER A 115 -11.42 15.25 5.24
C SER A 115 -9.98 14.79 5.00
N ARG A 116 -9.60 13.75 5.76
CA ARG A 116 -8.26 13.16 5.74
C ARG A 116 -8.36 11.65 5.60
N LEU A 117 -7.64 11.10 4.62
CA LEU A 117 -7.41 9.67 4.50
C LEU A 117 -6.05 9.34 5.12
N VAL A 118 -6.05 8.55 6.20
CA VAL A 118 -4.83 8.10 6.88
C VAL A 118 -4.60 6.62 6.62
N LEU A 119 -3.41 6.29 6.15
CA LEU A 119 -2.92 4.93 6.06
C LEU A 119 -1.94 4.68 7.20
N LEU A 120 -2.19 3.61 7.96
CA LEU A 120 -1.33 3.12 9.02
C LEU A 120 -0.74 1.79 8.58
N SER A 121 0.58 1.63 8.71
CA SER A 121 1.24 0.35 8.46
C SER A 121 1.94 -0.16 9.72
N GLU A 122 2.08 -1.48 9.77
CA GLU A 122 2.86 -2.20 10.78
C GLU A 122 4.35 -2.29 10.40
N ARG A 123 4.69 -1.98 9.15
CA ARG A 123 6.05 -2.08 8.58
C ARG A 123 6.35 -0.85 7.73
N ALA A 124 7.64 -0.64 7.47
CA ALA A 124 8.09 0.43 6.59
C ALA A 124 7.83 0.09 5.12
N HIS A 125 7.32 1.06 4.37
CA HIS A 125 7.03 0.96 2.94
C HIS A 125 7.45 2.23 2.20
N GLY A 126 7.51 2.16 0.87
CA GLY A 126 7.48 3.37 0.04
C GLY A 126 6.05 3.84 -0.15
N ALA A 127 5.83 5.16 -0.12
CA ALA A 127 4.51 5.77 -0.32
C ALA A 127 4.59 6.95 -1.28
N SER A 128 3.52 7.17 -2.04
CA SER A 128 3.41 8.28 -2.99
C SER A 128 1.98 8.80 -3.17
N SER A 129 1.87 10.01 -3.73
CA SER A 129 0.64 10.59 -4.26
C SER A 129 0.93 11.08 -5.68
N GLN A 130 0.72 10.20 -6.67
CA GLN A 130 1.05 10.47 -8.06
C GLN A 130 0.01 11.38 -8.75
N SER A 131 -1.24 11.31 -8.30
CA SER A 131 -2.35 12.12 -8.80
C SER A 131 -3.20 12.68 -7.66
N GLU A 132 -4.07 13.62 -8.01
CA GLU A 132 -5.03 14.21 -7.08
C GLU A 132 -5.94 13.13 -6.46
N GLY A 133 -6.07 13.14 -5.14
CA GLY A 133 -6.89 12.19 -4.39
C GLY A 133 -6.34 10.76 -4.35
N GLU A 134 -5.11 10.52 -4.81
CA GLU A 134 -4.47 9.21 -4.82
C GLU A 134 -3.41 9.11 -3.73
N LEU A 135 -3.44 8.00 -2.99
CA LEU A 135 -2.40 7.57 -2.07
C LEU A 135 -2.04 6.14 -2.44
N GLU A 136 -0.76 5.90 -2.71
CA GLU A 136 -0.26 4.57 -3.04
C GLU A 136 0.92 4.15 -2.15
N VAL A 137 1.01 2.86 -1.88
CA VAL A 137 2.05 2.25 -1.03
C VAL A 137 2.63 1.03 -1.73
N SER A 138 3.95 0.93 -1.80
CA SER A 138 4.64 -0.26 -2.29
C SER A 138 4.57 -1.37 -1.23
N VAL A 139 3.80 -2.41 -1.55
CA VAL A 139 3.56 -3.54 -0.62
C VAL A 139 4.66 -4.58 -0.75
N CYS A 140 5.17 -4.79 -1.97
CA CYS A 140 6.30 -5.66 -2.20
C CYS A 140 7.04 -5.32 -3.49
N ILE A 141 8.36 -5.52 -3.46
CA ILE A 141 9.23 -5.46 -4.63
C ILE A 141 9.88 -6.83 -4.77
N LEU A 142 9.67 -7.49 -5.91
CA LEU A 142 10.42 -8.68 -6.28
C LEU A 142 11.43 -8.33 -7.38
N TYR A 143 12.69 -8.24 -7.00
CA TYR A 143 13.80 -8.00 -7.92
C TYR A 143 14.85 -9.11 -7.81
N GLU A 144 15.60 -9.31 -8.89
CA GLU A 144 16.81 -10.14 -8.85
C GLU A 144 17.99 -9.30 -8.35
N MET A 145 18.27 -9.32 -7.05
CA MET A 145 19.48 -8.67 -6.53
C MET A 145 20.70 -9.51 -6.91
N ARG A 146 21.55 -8.96 -7.79
CA ARG A 146 22.90 -9.49 -8.03
C ARG A 146 23.83 -8.92 -6.95
N THR A 147 24.20 -9.74 -5.98
CA THR A 147 25.31 -9.42 -5.09
C THR A 147 26.61 -9.69 -5.83
N LEU A 148 27.39 -8.64 -6.10
CA LEU A 148 28.75 -8.78 -6.61
C LEU A 148 29.66 -9.16 -5.44
N THR A 149 29.78 -10.46 -5.17
CA THR A 149 30.90 -10.98 -4.35
C THR A 149 32.04 -11.37 -5.28
N HIS A 150 33.28 -11.11 -4.86
CA HIS A 150 34.48 -11.10 -5.71
C HIS A 150 34.83 -12.44 -6.39
N THR A 151 34.03 -13.50 -6.20
CA THR A 151 34.26 -14.81 -6.84
C THR A 151 32.99 -15.56 -7.27
N HIS A 152 31.76 -15.12 -6.93
CA HIS A 152 30.52 -15.72 -7.46
C HIS A 152 29.35 -14.71 -7.47
N THR A 153 28.66 -14.60 -8.61
CA THR A 153 27.33 -13.99 -8.69
C THR A 153 26.28 -14.97 -8.17
N THR A 154 25.74 -14.69 -6.98
CA THR A 154 24.55 -15.38 -6.46
C THR A 154 23.35 -14.45 -6.63
N SER A 155 22.32 -14.89 -7.35
CA SER A 155 21.03 -14.22 -7.39
C SER A 155 20.11 -14.78 -6.32
N THR A 156 19.65 -13.92 -5.42
CA THR A 156 18.61 -14.24 -4.45
C THR A 156 17.42 -13.33 -4.70
N PRO A 157 16.21 -13.87 -4.93
CA PRO A 157 15.02 -13.04 -5.04
C PRO A 157 14.79 -12.30 -3.71
N CYS A 158 14.55 -10.99 -3.75
CA CYS A 158 14.05 -10.28 -2.58
C CYS A 158 12.62 -10.71 -2.31
N ILE A 159 12.43 -11.56 -1.30
CA ILE A 159 11.13 -12.09 -0.94
C ILE A 159 10.37 -11.01 -0.15
N CYS A 160 9.11 -10.77 -0.52
CA CYS A 160 8.18 -9.94 0.26
C CYS A 160 8.25 -10.36 1.74
N PRO A 161 8.34 -9.43 2.70
CA PRO A 161 8.39 -9.82 4.09
C PRO A 161 7.05 -10.49 4.45
N ARG A 162 7.10 -11.79 4.81
CA ARG A 162 5.91 -12.59 5.19
C ARG A 162 5.11 -11.96 6.32
#